data_AF-A0A2V9RLV6-F1
#
_entry.id   AF-A0A2V9RLV6-F1
#
_cell.length_a   1.000
_cell.length_b   1.000
_cell.length_c   1.000
_cell.angle_alpha   90.00
_cell.angle_beta   90.00
_cell.angle_gamma   90.00
#
_symmetry.space_group_name_H-M   'P 1'
#
loop_
_entity.id
_entity.type
_entity.pdbx_description
1 polymer ?
#
loop_
_entity_poly.entity_id
_entity_poly.type
_entity_poly.pdbx_seq_one_letter_code
_entity_poly.pdbx_strand_id
1 'polypeptide(L)'
;DGGKTWKPINKGLHSQYIPDPNAEVGHCVHRIALHPSKPNTLFMQKHWDVMRSDDAGDSWKEISGNLPSDFGFPIDVHAHDPETIYVVPIKSDSEHYPPDGKLRVYRSRTGGNEWQELTKGLPLRDSMSIDQLDPCGIYFGTTGGQVYASADAGDSWKPIVRDLPAVLSVEVQTLK
;
A
#
# COMPACT_ATOMS: atom_id res chain seq x y z
N ASP A 1 20.24 17.43 1.91
CA ASP A 1 21.53 17.89 2.48
C ASP A 1 21.95 17.13 3.75
N GLY A 2 21.58 15.86 3.91
CA GLY A 2 21.75 15.12 5.17
C GLY A 2 20.68 15.43 6.23
N GLY A 3 19.53 16.01 5.85
CA GLY A 3 18.41 16.30 6.75
C GLY A 3 18.55 17.62 7.52
N LYS A 4 19.43 18.53 7.06
CA LYS A 4 19.63 19.86 7.67
C LYS A 4 18.52 20.83 7.29
N THR A 5 17.93 20.67 6.11
CA THR A 5 16.75 21.41 5.65
C THR A 5 15.67 20.48 5.13
N TRP A 6 14.42 20.92 5.26
CA TRP A 6 13.23 20.20 4.83
C TRP A 6 12.30 21.19 4.12
N LYS A 7 11.62 20.74 3.06
CA LYS A 7 10.54 21.46 2.38
C LYS A 7 9.28 20.58 2.33
N PRO A 8 8.08 21.15 2.36
CA PRO A 8 6.87 20.39 2.02
C PRO A 8 6.91 19.96 0.55
N ILE A 9 6.42 18.75 0.28
CA ILE A 9 6.31 18.13 -1.05
C ILE A 9 4.93 17.48 -1.19
N ASN A 10 3.90 18.33 -1.07
CA ASN A 10 2.49 17.94 -0.86
C ASN A 10 1.54 18.60 -1.89
N LYS A 11 2.07 19.18 -2.97
CA LYS A 11 1.24 19.92 -3.95
C LYS A 11 0.26 18.95 -4.62
N GLY A 12 -1.02 19.30 -4.62
CA GLY A 12 -2.09 18.44 -5.14
C GLY A 12 -2.68 17.48 -4.11
N LEU A 13 -2.16 17.41 -2.89
CA LEU A 13 -2.89 16.80 -1.77
C LEU A 13 -4.04 17.73 -1.35
N HIS A 14 -5.20 17.12 -1.07
CA HIS A 14 -6.38 17.79 -0.56
C HIS A 14 -6.96 17.01 0.61
N SER A 15 -7.49 17.68 1.64
CA SER A 15 -8.09 16.97 2.79
C SER A 15 -9.17 17.81 3.47
N GLN A 16 -10.43 17.36 3.42
CA GLN A 16 -11.56 18.05 4.06
C GLN A 16 -11.53 17.97 5.61
N TYR A 17 -10.56 17.24 6.16
CA TYR A 17 -10.42 16.95 7.60
C TYR A 17 -9.46 17.92 8.32
N ILE A 18 -8.92 18.92 7.62
CA ILE A 18 -8.06 19.97 8.18
C ILE A 18 -8.64 21.37 7.92
N PRO A 19 -8.32 22.41 8.73
CA PRO A 19 -8.99 23.72 8.66
C PRO A 19 -8.87 24.45 7.32
N ASP A 20 -7.75 24.26 6.62
CA ASP A 20 -7.58 24.64 5.21
C ASP A 20 -7.33 23.37 4.40
N PRO A 21 -8.31 22.89 3.61
CA PRO A 21 -8.17 21.66 2.83
C PRO A 21 -7.04 21.65 1.80
N ASN A 22 -6.48 22.82 1.45
CA ASN A 22 -5.40 22.97 0.48
C ASN A 22 -4.07 23.39 1.14
N ALA A 23 -3.95 23.30 2.47
CA ALA A 23 -2.73 23.64 3.20
C ALA A 23 -1.52 22.82 2.70
N GLU A 24 -0.33 23.42 2.70
CA GLU A 24 0.91 22.73 2.28
C GLU A 24 1.34 21.60 3.25
N VAL A 25 0.82 21.59 4.48
CA VAL A 25 1.17 20.65 5.55
C VAL A 25 -0.05 20.33 6.41
N GLY A 26 0.01 19.22 7.16
CA GLY A 26 -1.08 18.74 8.01
C GLY A 26 -1.87 17.55 7.45
N HIS A 27 -1.60 17.15 6.20
CA HIS A 27 -2.16 15.94 5.60
C HIS A 27 -1.75 14.69 6.38
N CYS A 28 -2.71 13.81 6.64
CA CYS A 28 -2.44 12.51 7.26
C CYS A 28 -2.02 11.50 6.17
N VAL A 29 -0.74 11.15 6.16
CA VAL A 29 -0.13 10.19 5.24
C VAL A 29 0.13 8.88 5.98
N HIS A 30 -0.36 7.76 5.45
CA HIS A 30 -0.18 6.45 6.09
C HIS A 30 1.10 5.74 5.61
N ARG A 31 1.37 5.75 4.30
CA ARG A 31 2.57 5.11 3.72
C ARG A 31 2.95 5.77 2.40
N ILE A 32 4.25 5.85 2.13
CA ILE A 32 4.83 6.18 0.82
C ILE A 32 5.68 4.99 0.37
N ALA A 33 5.61 4.63 -0.90
CA ALA A 33 6.41 3.60 -1.56
C ALA A 33 7.15 4.17 -2.79
N LEU A 34 8.35 3.66 -3.03
CA LEU A 34 9.26 4.05 -4.12
C LEU A 34 9.82 2.78 -4.76
N HIS A 35 9.83 2.72 -6.09
CA HIS A 35 10.51 1.65 -6.81
C HIS A 35 11.99 2.00 -7.07
N PRO A 36 12.97 1.16 -6.68
CA PRO A 36 14.39 1.49 -6.81
C PRO A 36 14.85 1.80 -8.25
N SER A 37 14.25 1.17 -9.27
CA SER A 37 14.58 1.45 -10.68
C SER A 37 13.95 2.73 -11.25
N LYS A 38 12.96 3.33 -10.56
CA LYS A 38 12.25 4.53 -11.02
C LYS A 38 12.00 5.51 -9.86
N PRO A 39 13.07 6.07 -9.25
CA PRO A 39 12.97 6.82 -7.99
C PRO A 39 12.21 8.16 -8.07
N ASN A 40 11.89 8.64 -9.27
CA ASN A 40 11.03 9.82 -9.44
C ASN A 40 9.53 9.48 -9.37
N THR A 41 9.14 8.21 -9.50
CA THR A 41 7.75 7.79 -9.33
C THR A 41 7.55 7.31 -7.90
N LEU A 42 6.64 7.98 -7.19
CA LEU A 42 6.24 7.65 -5.82
C LEU A 42 4.76 7.32 -5.78
N PHE A 43 4.41 6.40 -4.89
CA PHE A 43 3.02 6.07 -4.58
C PHE A 43 2.76 6.30 -3.10
N MET A 44 1.56 6.76 -2.75
CA MET A 44 1.20 7.12 -1.39
C MET A 44 -0.21 6.60 -1.08
N GLN A 45 -0.35 5.92 0.06
CA GLN A 45 -1.63 5.79 0.74
C GLN A 45 -1.75 6.96 1.70
N LYS A 46 -2.63 7.91 1.37
CA LYS A 46 -3.05 8.98 2.27
C LYS A 46 -4.21 8.44 3.11
N HIS A 47 -4.66 9.18 4.13
CA HIS A 47 -5.77 8.79 5.00
C HIS A 47 -7.01 8.39 4.19
N TRP A 48 -7.47 9.31 3.35
CA TRP A 48 -8.29 9.07 2.17
C TRP A 48 -7.44 9.34 0.93
N ASP A 49 -7.81 8.78 -0.22
CA ASP A 49 -7.09 8.77 -1.49
C ASP A 49 -5.84 7.84 -1.56
N VAL A 50 -5.71 7.16 -2.70
CA VAL A 50 -4.42 6.62 -3.17
C VAL A 50 -3.81 7.60 -4.17
N MET A 51 -2.58 8.05 -3.94
CA MET A 51 -1.93 9.12 -4.70
C MET A 51 -0.65 8.63 -5.41
N ARG A 52 -0.32 9.29 -6.53
CA ARG A 52 0.91 9.09 -7.30
C ARG A 52 1.62 10.42 -7.54
N SER A 53 2.95 10.42 -7.48
CA SER A 53 3.82 11.45 -8.04
C SER A 53 4.68 10.84 -9.15
N ASP A 54 5.03 11.62 -10.16
CA ASP A 54 6.02 11.28 -11.20
C ASP A 54 7.21 12.26 -11.21
N ASP A 55 7.31 13.10 -10.18
CA ASP A 55 8.29 14.20 -10.00
C ASP A 55 8.93 14.19 -8.59
N ALA A 56 9.18 12.99 -8.05
CA ALA A 56 9.81 12.74 -6.74
C ALA A 56 9.09 13.40 -5.54
N GLY A 57 7.77 13.58 -5.67
CA GLY A 57 6.88 14.12 -4.64
C GLY A 57 6.56 15.62 -4.81
N ASP A 58 7.17 16.34 -5.75
CA ASP A 58 6.90 17.77 -5.93
C ASP A 58 5.45 18.06 -6.34
N SER A 59 4.74 17.11 -6.97
CA SER A 59 3.28 17.12 -7.14
C SER A 59 2.65 15.72 -7.13
N TRP A 60 1.40 15.66 -6.66
CA TRP A 60 0.62 14.43 -6.50
C TRP A 60 -0.69 14.51 -7.28
N LYS A 61 -1.13 13.37 -7.80
CA LYS A 61 -2.44 13.15 -8.43
C LYS A 61 -3.10 11.93 -7.81
N GLU A 62 -4.43 11.96 -7.71
CA GLU A 62 -5.21 10.81 -7.27
C GLU A 62 -5.17 9.67 -8.31
N ILE A 63 -5.12 8.44 -7.82
CA ILE A 63 -5.13 7.19 -8.60
C ILE A 63 -6.04 6.10 -7.98
N SER A 64 -6.97 6.47 -7.09
CA SER A 64 -7.90 5.56 -6.40
C SER A 64 -8.77 4.78 -7.39
N GLY A 65 -9.31 5.45 -8.41
CA GLY A 65 -9.98 4.82 -9.55
C GLY A 65 -11.14 3.89 -9.17
N ASN A 66 -11.06 2.61 -9.56
CA ASN A 66 -12.11 1.61 -9.33
C ASN A 66 -11.99 0.82 -8.00
N LEU A 67 -11.22 1.30 -7.02
CA LEU A 67 -11.17 0.65 -5.70
C LEU A 67 -12.55 0.68 -5.00
N PRO A 68 -12.88 -0.35 -4.18
CA PRO A 68 -14.12 -0.38 -3.41
C PRO A 68 -14.12 0.61 -2.22
N SER A 69 -12.93 1.11 -1.85
CA SER A 69 -12.67 2.18 -0.90
C SER A 69 -11.27 2.70 -1.18
N ASP A 70 -11.09 4.01 -1.10
CA ASP A 70 -9.83 4.74 -1.21
C ASP A 70 -9.13 4.90 0.16
N PHE A 71 -9.85 4.62 1.26
CA PHE A 71 -9.27 4.51 2.60
C PHE A 71 -8.51 3.18 2.77
N GLY A 72 -7.30 3.26 3.32
CA GLY A 72 -6.42 2.10 3.56
C GLY A 72 -5.16 2.52 4.32
N PHE A 73 -4.26 1.58 4.64
CA PHE A 73 -2.96 1.90 5.28
C PHE A 73 -1.73 1.45 4.45
N PRO A 74 -1.62 0.20 3.99
CA PRO A 74 -0.46 -0.23 3.24
C PRO A 74 -0.56 0.14 1.76
N ILE A 75 0.54 0.63 1.21
CA ILE A 75 0.85 0.61 -0.22
C ILE A 75 2.28 0.11 -0.41
N ASP A 76 2.50 -0.72 -1.42
CA ASP A 76 3.84 -1.17 -1.81
C ASP A 76 3.96 -1.40 -3.33
N VAL A 77 5.20 -1.46 -3.82
CA VAL A 77 5.56 -1.61 -5.24
C VAL A 77 6.08 -3.02 -5.53
N HIS A 78 5.80 -3.56 -6.71
CA HIS A 78 6.36 -4.82 -7.16
C HIS A 78 7.88 -4.71 -7.37
N ALA A 79 8.68 -5.62 -6.81
CA ALA A 79 10.15 -5.53 -6.80
C ALA A 79 10.85 -5.31 -8.16
N HIS A 80 10.24 -5.77 -9.26
CA HIS A 80 10.80 -5.71 -10.62
C HIS A 80 9.95 -4.92 -11.62
N ASP A 81 8.84 -4.32 -11.19
CA ASP A 81 7.92 -3.59 -12.08
C ASP A 81 7.42 -2.30 -11.40
N PRO A 82 7.96 -1.12 -11.77
CA PRO A 82 7.65 0.15 -11.12
C PRO A 82 6.22 0.64 -11.35
N GLU A 83 5.43 0.02 -12.23
CA GLU A 83 4.03 0.36 -12.46
C GLU A 83 3.07 -0.69 -11.85
N THR A 84 3.57 -1.81 -11.33
CA THR A 84 2.75 -2.73 -10.53
C THR A 84 2.78 -2.35 -9.06
N ILE A 85 1.61 -2.04 -8.49
CA ILE A 85 1.44 -1.59 -7.10
C ILE A 85 0.30 -2.32 -6.39
N TYR A 86 0.40 -2.43 -5.06
CA TYR A 86 -0.53 -3.19 -4.22
C TYR A 86 -1.05 -2.33 -3.07
N VAL A 87 -2.36 -2.43 -2.80
CA VAL A 87 -3.04 -1.79 -1.65
C VAL A 87 -3.99 -2.76 -0.95
N VAL A 88 -4.37 -2.43 0.28
CA VAL A 88 -5.39 -3.16 1.06
C VAL A 88 -6.45 -2.16 1.56
N PRO A 89 -7.58 -2.02 0.83
CA PRO A 89 -8.67 -1.12 1.21
C PRO A 89 -9.38 -1.54 2.49
N ILE A 90 -9.80 -0.54 3.26
CA ILE A 90 -10.58 -0.64 4.49
C ILE A 90 -11.80 0.29 4.33
N LYS A 91 -12.94 -0.04 4.96
CA LYS A 91 -14.20 0.65 4.67
C LYS A 91 -14.18 2.14 5.00
N SER A 92 -13.67 2.54 6.17
CA SER A 92 -13.43 3.95 6.51
C SER A 92 -12.53 4.12 7.75
N ASP A 93 -12.22 5.39 8.04
CA ASP A 93 -11.63 5.92 9.28
C ASP A 93 -12.39 5.58 10.58
N SER A 94 -13.66 5.21 10.45
CA SER A 94 -14.60 4.93 11.54
C SER A 94 -14.97 3.44 11.56
N GLU A 95 -14.95 2.79 10.39
CA GLU A 95 -15.26 1.38 10.18
C GLU A 95 -14.00 0.64 9.71
N HIS A 96 -13.12 0.34 10.68
CA HIS A 96 -11.84 -0.35 10.48
C HIS A 96 -11.97 -1.85 10.15
N TYR A 97 -12.77 -2.20 9.14
CA TYR A 97 -12.87 -3.54 8.58
C TYR A 97 -12.88 -3.47 7.03
N PRO A 98 -12.44 -4.53 6.32
CA PRO A 98 -12.40 -4.50 4.85
C PRO A 98 -13.79 -4.37 4.21
N PRO A 99 -13.90 -3.77 3.01
CA PRO A 99 -15.16 -3.76 2.23
C PRO A 99 -15.79 -5.15 2.10
N ASP A 100 -17.12 -5.22 2.23
CA ASP A 100 -17.93 -6.44 2.34
C ASP A 100 -17.54 -7.42 3.47
N GLY A 101 -16.69 -7.00 4.42
CA GLY A 101 -16.10 -7.91 5.41
C GLY A 101 -15.13 -8.93 4.79
N LYS A 102 -14.51 -8.61 3.66
CA LYS A 102 -13.58 -9.49 2.91
C LYS A 102 -12.24 -8.80 2.72
N LEU A 103 -11.16 -9.34 3.28
CA LEU A 103 -9.82 -8.87 2.95
C LEU A 103 -9.52 -9.26 1.50
N ARG A 104 -9.11 -8.27 0.73
CA ARG A 104 -8.57 -8.43 -0.60
C ARG A 104 -7.32 -7.58 -0.72
N VAL A 105 -6.32 -8.11 -1.41
CA VAL A 105 -5.25 -7.28 -1.95
C VAL A 105 -5.72 -6.77 -3.30
N TYR A 106 -5.62 -5.47 -3.55
CA TYR A 106 -5.86 -4.91 -4.88
C TYR A 106 -4.54 -4.61 -5.56
N ARG A 107 -4.37 -5.13 -6.77
CA ARG A 107 -3.17 -4.93 -7.61
C ARG A 107 -3.53 -4.05 -8.80
N SER A 108 -2.82 -2.95 -8.99
CA SER A 108 -2.76 -2.25 -10.27
C SER A 108 -1.50 -2.66 -11.01
N ARG A 109 -1.54 -2.69 -12.35
CA ARG A 109 -0.37 -2.87 -13.24
C ARG A 109 -0.11 -1.64 -14.12
N THR A 110 -0.84 -0.56 -13.86
CA THR A 110 -0.87 0.70 -14.62
C THR A 110 -0.42 1.89 -13.75
N GLY A 111 0.16 1.60 -12.59
CA GLY A 111 0.48 2.56 -11.54
C GLY A 111 -0.75 3.29 -11.01
N GLY A 112 -1.85 2.55 -10.83
CA GLY A 112 -3.12 3.00 -10.28
C GLY A 112 -4.26 3.12 -11.30
N ASN A 113 -5.37 3.72 -10.86
CA ASN A 113 -6.67 3.87 -11.53
C ASN A 113 -7.41 2.58 -11.89
N GLU A 114 -6.72 1.58 -12.41
CA GLU A 114 -7.26 0.26 -12.71
C GLU A 114 -6.68 -0.77 -11.74
N TRP A 115 -7.55 -1.35 -10.92
CA TRP A 115 -7.22 -2.25 -9.82
C TRP A 115 -7.95 -3.59 -9.96
N GLN A 116 -7.18 -4.66 -9.89
CA GLN A 116 -7.64 -6.04 -9.88
C GLN A 116 -7.74 -6.56 -8.44
N GLU A 117 -8.89 -7.08 -8.06
CA GLU A 117 -9.10 -7.81 -6.81
C GLU A 117 -8.37 -9.15 -6.83
N LEU A 118 -7.44 -9.38 -5.89
CA LEU A 118 -6.79 -10.67 -5.66
C LEU A 118 -7.49 -11.39 -4.50
N THR A 119 -8.01 -12.60 -4.73
CA THR A 119 -8.85 -13.35 -3.76
C THR A 119 -8.42 -14.80 -3.52
N LYS A 120 -7.57 -15.37 -4.38
CA LYS A 120 -7.35 -16.82 -4.47
C LYS A 120 -6.52 -17.37 -3.31
N GLY A 121 -7.20 -17.74 -2.21
CA GLY A 121 -6.60 -18.36 -1.03
C GLY A 121 -6.43 -17.43 0.18
N LEU A 122 -7.02 -16.24 0.16
CA LEU A 122 -6.92 -15.24 1.24
C LEU A 122 -8.03 -15.38 2.31
N PRO A 123 -7.66 -15.40 3.60
CA PRO A 123 -8.49 -14.93 4.71
C PRO A 123 -7.97 -13.59 5.30
N LEU A 124 -8.58 -13.11 6.39
CA LEU A 124 -8.74 -11.69 6.73
C LEU A 124 -7.63 -10.98 7.54
N ARG A 125 -7.31 -9.72 7.13
CA ARG A 125 -6.36 -8.73 7.71
C ARG A 125 -4.92 -9.25 7.83
N ASP A 126 -3.80 -8.53 8.08
CA ASP A 126 -3.30 -7.14 7.86
C ASP A 126 -1.74 -7.12 8.02
N SER A 127 -1.05 -6.07 7.54
CA SER A 127 0.43 -5.92 7.42
C SER A 127 1.07 -6.72 6.28
N MET A 128 1.87 -6.11 5.39
CA MET A 128 2.38 -6.73 4.15
C MET A 128 3.84 -6.37 3.86
N SER A 129 4.57 -7.27 3.20
CA SER A 129 5.94 -7.06 2.68
C SER A 129 6.19 -7.90 1.41
N ILE A 130 7.12 -7.49 0.55
CA ILE A 130 7.43 -8.12 -0.74
C ILE A 130 8.95 -8.42 -0.81
N ASP A 131 9.33 -9.64 -1.22
CA ASP A 131 10.73 -10.02 -1.38
C ASP A 131 11.31 -9.64 -2.76
N GLN A 132 12.59 -9.95 -2.98
CA GLN A 132 13.34 -9.61 -4.20
C GLN A 132 13.62 -10.82 -5.11
N LEU A 133 12.91 -11.95 -4.92
CA LEU A 133 13.03 -13.15 -5.76
C LEU A 133 12.29 -12.96 -7.10
N ASP A 134 12.47 -13.93 -8.01
CA ASP A 134 11.73 -14.00 -9.27
C ASP A 134 11.15 -15.42 -9.46
N PRO A 135 9.80 -15.59 -9.45
CA PRO A 135 8.80 -14.58 -9.12
C PRO A 135 8.94 -14.10 -7.67
N CYS A 136 8.53 -12.85 -7.39
CA CYS A 136 8.61 -12.31 -6.03
C CYS A 136 7.59 -12.96 -5.09
N GLY A 137 8.02 -13.16 -3.85
CA GLY A 137 7.15 -13.55 -2.75
C GLY A 137 6.45 -12.32 -2.16
N ILE A 138 5.14 -12.45 -1.89
CA ILE A 138 4.37 -11.44 -1.15
C ILE A 138 3.91 -12.06 0.15
N TYR A 139 4.10 -11.36 1.26
CA TYR A 139 3.84 -11.85 2.61
C TYR A 139 2.87 -10.91 3.31
N PHE A 140 1.90 -11.44 4.05
CA PHE A 140 1.09 -10.61 4.95
C PHE A 140 0.75 -11.32 6.26
N GLY A 141 0.77 -10.56 7.36
CA GLY A 141 0.34 -11.03 8.68
C GLY A 141 -1.17 -11.02 8.83
N THR A 142 -1.71 -11.52 9.94
CA THR A 142 -3.12 -11.33 10.30
C THR A 142 -3.27 -11.00 11.77
N THR A 143 -4.31 -10.21 12.12
CA THR A 143 -4.65 -9.95 13.53
C THR A 143 -5.15 -11.21 14.25
N GLY A 144 -5.51 -12.26 13.50
CA GLY A 144 -5.78 -13.61 13.99
C GLY A 144 -4.54 -14.49 14.16
N GLY A 145 -3.33 -13.93 14.10
CA GLY A 145 -2.09 -14.65 14.42
C GLY A 145 -1.50 -15.50 13.30
N GLN A 146 -1.92 -15.28 12.05
CA GLN A 146 -1.43 -16.04 10.91
C GLN A 146 -0.43 -15.20 10.11
N VAL A 147 0.44 -15.85 9.34
CA VAL A 147 1.22 -15.20 8.28
C VAL A 147 1.01 -15.99 7.00
N TYR A 148 0.62 -15.30 5.94
CA TYR A 148 0.42 -15.83 4.60
C TYR A 148 1.59 -15.44 3.70
N ALA A 149 1.88 -16.31 2.74
CA ALA A 149 2.82 -16.04 1.67
C ALA A 149 2.22 -16.47 0.31
N SER A 150 2.39 -15.63 -0.68
CA SER A 150 2.45 -15.98 -2.11
C SER A 150 3.92 -16.19 -2.48
N ALA A 151 4.17 -17.09 -3.43
CA ALA A 151 5.48 -17.27 -4.08
C ALA A 151 5.33 -17.16 -5.61
N ASP A 152 4.34 -16.37 -6.04
CA ASP A 152 3.86 -16.23 -7.42
C ASP A 152 3.23 -14.83 -7.64
N ALA A 153 3.87 -13.78 -7.12
CA ALA A 153 3.49 -12.37 -7.29
C ALA A 153 2.02 -12.01 -6.93
N GLY A 154 1.43 -12.78 -6.00
CA GLY A 154 0.08 -12.62 -5.47
C GLY A 154 -0.99 -13.50 -6.12
N ASP A 155 -0.65 -14.39 -7.06
CA ASP A 155 -1.62 -15.21 -7.80
C ASP A 155 -2.15 -16.43 -7.01
N SER A 156 -1.43 -16.90 -5.98
CA SER A 156 -1.95 -17.85 -4.98
C SER A 156 -1.28 -17.69 -3.60
N TRP A 157 -2.00 -18.07 -2.54
CA TRP A 157 -1.59 -17.81 -1.16
C TRP A 157 -1.68 -19.05 -0.27
N LYS A 158 -0.71 -19.20 0.64
CA LYS A 158 -0.66 -20.25 1.66
C LYS A 158 -0.29 -19.67 3.04
N PRO A 159 -0.88 -20.16 4.15
CA PRO A 159 -0.40 -19.81 5.48
C PRO A 159 0.94 -20.50 5.74
N ILE A 160 1.96 -19.71 6.09
CA ILE A 160 3.30 -20.18 6.49
C ILE A 160 3.49 -20.18 8.01
N VAL A 161 2.73 -19.36 8.74
CA VAL A 161 2.69 -19.35 10.22
C VAL A 161 1.23 -19.25 10.68
N ARG A 162 0.94 -19.79 11.87
CA ARG A 162 -0.36 -19.72 12.55
C ARG A 162 -0.15 -19.52 14.06
N ASP A 163 -1.23 -19.20 14.75
CA ASP A 163 -1.36 -19.24 16.21
C ASP A 163 -0.40 -18.28 16.97
N LEU A 164 0.01 -17.18 16.33
CA LEU A 164 0.67 -16.05 16.97
C LEU A 164 -0.36 -15.15 17.71
N PRO A 165 0.10 -14.22 18.56
CA PRO A 165 -0.63 -12.98 18.83
C PRO A 165 -0.89 -12.19 17.54
N ALA A 166 -1.74 -11.16 17.60
CA ALA A 166 -2.05 -10.31 16.45
C ALA A 166 -0.79 -9.78 15.75
N VAL A 167 -0.62 -10.11 14.47
CA VAL A 167 0.55 -9.67 13.68
C VAL A 167 0.33 -8.22 13.27
N LEU A 168 1.17 -7.33 13.80
CA LEU A 168 1.09 -5.88 13.56
C LEU A 168 1.98 -5.42 12.39
N SER A 169 3.03 -6.19 12.08
CA SER A 169 3.97 -5.92 11.01
C SER A 169 4.53 -7.24 10.47
N VAL A 170 4.84 -7.27 9.18
CA VAL A 170 5.65 -8.29 8.52
C VAL A 170 6.70 -7.55 7.71
N GLU A 171 7.94 -8.02 7.75
CA GLU A 171 9.05 -7.54 6.94
C GLU A 171 9.80 -8.77 6.41
N VAL A 172 10.21 -8.74 5.14
CA VAL A 172 10.95 -9.83 4.50
C VAL A 172 12.29 -9.36 3.97
N GLN A 173 13.30 -10.22 4.06
CA GLN A 173 14.63 -9.98 3.54
C GLN A 173 15.10 -11.18 2.72
N THR A 174 15.50 -10.93 1.47
CA THR A 174 16.21 -11.93 0.65
C THR A 174 17.68 -11.95 1.04
N LEU A 175 18.18 -13.09 1.52
CA LEU A 175 19.60 -13.31 1.82
C LEU A 175 20.36 -13.68 0.54
N LYS A 176 21.64 -13.31 0.47
CA LYS A 176 22.57 -13.64 -0.63
C LYS A 176 23.68 -14.56 -0.12
#